data_AF-A0A372R4L1-F1
#
_entry.id   AF-A0A372R4L1-F1
#
_cell.length_a   1.000
_cell.length_b   1.000
_cell.length_c   1.000
_cell.angle_alpha   90.00
_cell.angle_beta   90.00
_cell.angle_gamma   90.00
#
_symmetry.space_group_name_H-M   'P 1'
#
loop_
_entity.id
_entity.type
_entity.pdbx_description
1 polymer ?
#
loop_
_entity_poly.entity_id
_entity_poly.type
_entity_poly.pdbx_seq_one_letter_code
_entity_poly.pdbx_strand_id
1 'polypeptide(L)'
;MRIETRNCSRYITVYARLMKRCWGSDPDKRPTVDELYWNDYYPITTSRDGIPVPSNEPLTKNHPLSCDTSRKIDYSAKLNEILNQEELSTKFIIDEVMKKVNLKMKQHH
;
A
#
# COMPACT_ATOMS: atom_id res chain seq x y z
N MET A 1 34.68 -7.65 -20.03
CA MET A 1 33.76 -7.08 -19.01
C MET A 1 33.25 -8.25 -18.16
N ARG A 2 33.82 -8.45 -16.96
CA ARG A 2 33.41 -9.50 -16.02
C ARG A 2 32.22 -8.95 -15.23
N ILE A 3 31.01 -9.29 -15.64
CA ILE A 3 29.82 -8.91 -14.87
C ILE A 3 29.85 -9.74 -13.59
N GLU A 4 29.78 -9.07 -12.45
CA GLU A 4 29.92 -9.63 -11.11
C GLU A 4 28.84 -10.68 -10.81
N THR A 5 29.15 -11.95 -11.07
CA THR A 5 28.30 -13.11 -10.73
C THR A 5 28.14 -13.35 -9.23
N ARG A 6 28.74 -12.51 -8.37
CA ARG A 6 28.75 -12.67 -6.91
C ARG A 6 27.42 -12.28 -6.24
N ASN A 7 26.64 -11.38 -6.83
CA ASN A 7 25.43 -10.85 -6.18
C ASN A 7 24.18 -11.73 -6.39
N CYS A 8 24.10 -12.47 -7.48
CA CYS A 8 22.92 -13.31 -7.77
C CYS A 8 22.81 -14.52 -6.82
N SER A 9 23.95 -15.10 -6.41
CA SER A 9 24.00 -16.24 -5.47
C SER A 9 23.61 -15.85 -4.03
N ARG A 10 23.94 -14.63 -3.60
CA ARG A 10 23.56 -14.13 -2.28
C ARG A 10 22.08 -13.76 -2.19
N TYR A 11 21.51 -13.18 -3.25
CA TYR A 11 20.09 -12.84 -3.33
C TYR A 11 19.18 -14.08 -3.24
N ILE A 12 19.46 -15.11 -4.03
CA ILE A 12 18.64 -16.33 -4.04
C ILE A 12 18.64 -17.07 -2.69
N THR A 13 19.77 -17.02 -1.97
CA THR A 13 19.89 -17.66 -0.66
C THR A 13 19.15 -16.89 0.44
N VAL A 14 19.12 -15.56 0.34
CA VAL A 14 18.41 -14.67 1.28
C VAL A 14 16.90 -14.79 1.09
N TYR A 15 16.40 -14.74 -0.16
CA TYR A 15 14.99 -14.98 -0.50
C TYR A 15 14.51 -16.38 -0.12
N ALA A 16 15.26 -17.43 -0.45
CA ALA A 16 14.87 -18.80 -0.11
C ALA A 16 14.75 -19.02 1.41
N ARG A 17 15.60 -18.38 2.21
CA ARG A 17 15.51 -18.42 3.68
C ARG A 17 14.27 -17.69 4.20
N LEU A 18 13.91 -16.56 3.59
CA LEU A 18 12.68 -15.84 3.94
C LEU A 18 11.45 -16.68 3.60
N MET A 19 11.35 -17.19 2.37
CA MET A 19 10.21 -17.98 1.92
C MET A 19 9.99 -19.24 2.76
N LYS A 20 11.07 -19.90 3.21
CA LYS A 20 10.97 -21.02 4.15
C LYS A 20 10.31 -20.66 5.48
N ARG A 21 10.57 -19.45 6.01
CA ARG A 21 9.91 -18.98 7.24
C ARG A 21 8.45 -18.60 6.99
N CYS A 22 8.16 -17.92 5.87
CA CYS A 22 6.79 -17.55 5.50
C CYS A 22 5.89 -18.77 5.28
N TRP A 23 6.43 -19.83 4.68
CA TRP A 23 5.70 -21.07 4.37
C TRP A 23 5.84 -22.16 5.44
N GLY A 24 6.30 -21.81 6.64
CA GLY A 24 6.33 -22.71 7.78
C GLY A 24 4.92 -23.04 8.25
N SER A 25 4.70 -24.31 8.65
CA SER A 25 3.41 -24.77 9.21
C SER A 25 3.08 -24.11 10.55
N ASP A 26 4.11 -23.71 11.29
CA ASP A 26 3.98 -23.04 12.59
C ASP A 26 3.76 -21.53 12.39
N PRO A 27 2.60 -20.98 12.78
CA PRO A 27 2.27 -19.58 12.57
C PRO A 27 3.16 -18.63 13.38
N ASP A 28 3.63 -19.05 14.56
CA ASP A 28 4.44 -18.20 15.46
C ASP A 28 5.87 -18.02 14.95
N LYS A 29 6.29 -18.87 14.01
CA LYS A 29 7.62 -18.79 13.37
C LYS A 29 7.63 -17.98 12.07
N ARG A 30 6.47 -17.45 11.66
CA ARG A 30 6.39 -16.59 10.48
C ARG A 30 7.05 -15.25 10.80
N PRO A 31 7.74 -14.64 9.82
CA PRO A 31 8.31 -13.31 10.02
C PRO A 31 7.20 -12.28 10.21
N THR A 32 7.48 -11.28 11.03
CA THR A 32 6.63 -10.10 11.20
C THR A 32 6.69 -9.19 9.97
N VAL A 33 5.71 -8.28 9.83
CA VAL A 33 5.69 -7.31 8.72
C VAL A 33 6.95 -6.43 8.71
N ASP A 34 7.44 -6.05 9.89
CA ASP A 34 8.64 -5.23 10.02
C ASP A 34 9.91 -5.97 9.54
N GLU A 35 9.98 -7.29 9.73
CA GLU A 35 11.07 -8.13 9.19
C GLU A 35 11.00 -8.29 7.66
N LEU A 36 9.83 -8.09 7.05
CA LEU A 36 9.64 -8.12 5.60
C LEU A 36 10.05 -6.80 4.93
N TYR A 37 9.98 -5.69 5.66
CA TYR A 37 10.22 -4.33 5.13
C TYR A 37 11.70 -4.00 4.89
N TRP A 38 12.60 -4.97 4.97
CA TRP A 38 14.03 -4.74 4.81
C TRP A 38 14.42 -4.54 3.33
N ASN A 39 14.82 -3.30 2.98
CA ASN A 39 15.24 -2.85 1.64
C ASN A 39 16.34 -3.69 0.95
N ASP A 40 17.06 -4.58 1.65
CA ASP A 40 18.03 -5.47 1.00
C ASP A 40 17.37 -6.66 0.26
N TYR A 41 16.10 -6.96 0.53
CA TYR A 41 15.41 -8.10 -0.07
C TYR A 41 14.86 -7.82 -1.47
N TYR A 42 14.61 -6.56 -1.78
CA TYR A 42 14.22 -6.09 -3.09
C TYR A 42 14.79 -4.68 -3.20
N PRO A 43 15.85 -4.43 -3.99
CA PRO A 43 16.05 -3.06 -4.44
C PRO A 43 14.74 -2.69 -5.11
N ILE A 44 14.03 -1.70 -4.55
CA ILE A 44 12.92 -1.05 -5.23
C ILE A 44 13.57 -0.36 -6.42
N THR A 45 13.85 -1.13 -7.47
CA THR A 45 13.97 -0.57 -8.79
C THR A 45 12.61 0.05 -8.98
N THR A 46 12.56 1.38 -9.02
CA THR A 46 11.48 2.10 -9.68
C THR A 46 11.55 1.77 -11.17
N SER A 47 11.54 0.48 -11.52
CA SER A 47 11.35 -0.04 -12.86
C SER A 47 9.90 0.25 -13.17
N ARG A 48 9.69 1.49 -13.62
CA ARG A 48 8.55 1.93 -14.42
C ARG A 48 8.37 1.10 -15.68
N ASP A 49 9.27 0.15 -15.94
CA ASP A 49 9.24 -0.86 -17.00
C ASP A 49 8.51 -2.14 -16.56
N GLY A 50 7.53 -2.04 -15.65
CA GLY A 50 6.62 -3.14 -15.39
C GLY A 50 5.91 -3.50 -16.69
N ILE A 51 6.04 -4.75 -17.15
CA ILE A 51 5.24 -5.25 -18.28
C ILE A 51 3.77 -4.99 -17.92
N PRO A 52 3.01 -4.24 -18.75
CA PRO A 52 1.61 -4.00 -18.48
C PRO A 52 0.92 -5.34 -18.33
N VAL A 53 0.31 -5.57 -17.16
CA VAL A 53 -0.52 -6.76 -16.94
C VAL A 53 -1.61 -6.72 -18.02
N PRO A 54 -1.73 -7.75 -18.88
CA PRO A 54 -2.80 -7.78 -19.86
C PRO A 54 -4.13 -7.62 -19.14
N SER A 55 -4.98 -6.71 -19.60
CA SER A 55 -6.35 -6.59 -19.11
C SER A 55 -7.07 -7.90 -19.38
N ASN A 56 -7.08 -8.82 -18.43
CA ASN A 56 -7.95 -9.97 -18.48
C ASN A 56 -9.38 -9.49 -18.28
N GLU A 57 -10.27 -9.91 -19.16
CA GLU A 57 -11.70 -9.67 -18.97
C GLU A 57 -12.09 -10.28 -17.61
N PRO A 58 -12.74 -9.54 -16.69
CA PRO A 58 -13.10 -10.09 -15.39
C PRO A 58 -14.07 -11.25 -15.60
N LEU A 59 -13.55 -12.46 -15.51
CA LEU A 59 -14.31 -13.72 -15.57
C LEU A 59 -15.01 -14.00 -14.23
N THR A 60 -15.41 -12.97 -13.48
CA THR A 60 -16.30 -13.13 -12.34
C THR A 60 -17.72 -13.32 -12.87
N LYS A 61 -18.02 -14.52 -13.36
CA LYS A 61 -19.41 -14.95 -13.51
C LYS A 61 -19.96 -15.14 -12.11
N ASN A 62 -20.75 -14.19 -11.65
CA ASN A 62 -21.46 -14.31 -10.39
C ASN A 62 -22.32 -15.58 -10.42
N HIS A 63 -22.39 -16.29 -9.30
CA HIS A 63 -23.28 -17.45 -9.19
C HIS A 63 -24.72 -16.99 -9.42
N PRO A 64 -25.58 -17.73 -10.15
CA PRO A 64 -26.93 -17.27 -10.50
C PRO A 64 -27.84 -17.00 -9.29
N LEU A 65 -27.48 -17.51 -8.11
CA LEU A 65 -28.15 -17.25 -6.83
C LEU A 65 -27.42 -16.25 -5.92
N SER A 66 -26.33 -15.62 -6.37
CA SER A 66 -25.68 -14.58 -5.57
C SER A 66 -26.58 -13.35 -5.53
N CYS A 67 -26.88 -12.85 -4.34
CA CYS A 67 -27.59 -11.58 -4.12
C CYS A 67 -26.74 -10.36 -4.46
N ASP A 68 -25.45 -10.57 -4.79
CA ASP A 68 -24.47 -9.53 -5.03
C ASP A 68 -24.59 -8.96 -6.45
N THR A 69 -25.65 -8.18 -6.67
CA THR A 69 -25.56 -7.11 -7.66
C THR A 69 -24.62 -6.06 -7.08
N SER A 70 -23.32 -6.18 -7.35
CA SER A 70 -22.38 -5.08 -7.10
C SER A 70 -22.98 -3.83 -7.72
N ARG A 71 -23.49 -2.92 -6.88
CA ARG A 71 -24.01 -1.65 -7.37
C ARG A 71 -22.83 -0.94 -8.01
N LYS A 72 -22.94 -0.61 -9.30
CA LYS A 72 -21.94 0.23 -9.96
C LYS A 72 -21.79 1.48 -9.10
N ILE A 73 -20.56 1.73 -8.63
CA ILE A 73 -20.22 2.95 -7.91
C ILE A 73 -20.21 4.08 -8.94
N ASP A 74 -21.39 4.62 -9.23
CA ASP A 74 -21.61 5.74 -10.16
C ASP A 74 -21.59 7.10 -9.45
N TYR A 75 -21.05 7.15 -8.24
CA TYR A 75 -20.96 8.36 -7.44
C TYR A 75 -19.55 8.98 -7.48
N SER A 76 -18.69 8.56 -8.42
CA SER A 76 -17.34 9.13 -8.60
C SER A 76 -17.39 10.64 -8.90
N ALA A 77 -18.35 11.09 -9.71
CA ALA A 77 -18.58 12.51 -9.97
C ALA A 77 -18.97 13.26 -8.69
N LYS A 78 -19.85 12.68 -7.86
CA LYS A 78 -20.25 13.27 -6.56
C LYS A 78 -19.08 13.31 -5.56
N LEU A 79 -18.21 12.30 -5.55
CA LEU A 79 -17.01 12.33 -4.70
C LEU A 79 -16.07 13.45 -5.11
N ASN A 80 -15.81 13.60 -6.40
CA ASN A 80 -14.96 14.67 -6.91
C ASN A 80 -15.55 16.05 -6.61
N GLU A 81 -16.87 16.20 -6.67
CA GLU A 81 -17.56 17.42 -6.26
C GLU A 81 -17.34 17.73 -4.76
N ILE A 82 -17.50 16.74 -3.88
CA ILE A 82 -17.26 16.89 -2.43
C ILE A 82 -15.78 17.21 -2.14
N LEU A 83 -14.86 16.54 -2.83
CA LEU A 83 -13.41 16.77 -2.70
C LEU A 83 -13.01 18.18 -3.15
N ASN A 84 -13.70 18.74 -4.13
CA ASN A 84 -13.44 20.09 -4.65
C ASN A 84 -14.18 21.20 -3.89
N GLN A 85 -14.99 20.88 -2.88
CA GLN A 85 -15.59 21.87 -2.00
C GLN A 85 -14.51 22.41 -1.04
N GLU A 86 -14.09 23.66 -1.26
CA GLU A 86 -13.15 24.39 -0.40
C GLU A 86 -13.57 24.41 1.08
N GLU A 87 -14.86 24.25 1.38
CA GLU A 87 -15.39 24.26 2.76
C GLU A 87 -14.77 23.21 3.68
N LEU A 88 -14.36 22.05 3.16
CA LEU A 88 -13.68 21.04 3.96
C LEU A 88 -12.23 21.46 4.23
N SER A 89 -11.53 21.99 3.22
CA SER A 89 -10.16 22.48 3.34
C SER A 89 -10.05 23.61 4.37
N THR A 90 -10.98 24.56 4.34
CA THR A 90 -11.00 25.68 5.30
C THR A 90 -11.28 25.21 6.73
N LYS A 91 -12.17 24.23 6.94
CA LYS A 91 -12.45 23.64 8.27
C LYS A 91 -11.22 22.97 8.86
N PHE A 92 -10.49 22.17 8.07
CA PHE A 92 -9.25 21.53 8.53
C PHE A 92 -8.17 22.54 8.92
N ILE A 93 -8.04 23.63 8.15
CA ILE A 93 -7.08 24.71 8.46
C ILE A 93 -7.47 25.44 9.74
N ILE A 94 -8.76 25.76 9.94
CA ILE A 94 -9.23 26.44 11.17
C ILE A 94 -8.98 25.57 12.40
N ASP A 95 -9.32 24.28 12.35
CA ASP A 95 -9.10 23.37 13.48
C ASP A 95 -7.61 23.23 13.83
N GLU A 96 -6.73 23.16 12.83
CA GLU A 96 -5.28 23.10 13.04
C GLU A 96 -4.73 24.40 13.64
N VAL A 97 -5.17 25.56 13.12
CA VAL A 97 -4.77 26.88 13.63
C VAL A 97 -5.24 27.07 15.07
N MET A 98 -6.49 26.74 15.38
CA MET A 98 -7.04 26.84 16.74
C MET A 98 -6.31 25.92 17.72
N LYS A 99 -5.92 24.71 17.30
CA LYS A 99 -5.12 23.79 18.11
C LYS A 99 -3.71 24.37 18.39
N LYS A 100 -3.07 24.98 17.40
CA LYS A 100 -1.75 25.64 17.55
C LYS A 100 -1.83 26.87 18.46
N VAL A 101 -2.87 27.70 18.32
CA VAL A 101 -3.09 28.86 19.20
C VAL A 101 -3.29 28.41 20.65
N ASN A 102 -4.12 27.40 20.88
CA ASN A 102 -4.36 26.85 22.22
C ASN A 102 -3.09 26.24 22.84
N LEU A 103 -2.21 25.62 22.03
CA LEU A 103 -0.94 25.10 22.50
C LEU A 103 0.04 26.23 22.87
N LYS A 104 0.05 27.32 22.11
CA LYS A 104 0.91 28.49 22.35
C LYS A 104 0.50 29.25 23.61
N MET A 105 -0.80 29.35 23.90
CA MET A 105 -1.31 29.96 25.14
C MET A 105 -0.93 29.15 26.40
N LYS A 106 -0.79 27.81 26.29
CA LYS A 106 -0.37 26.95 27.40
C LYS A 106 1.13 27.00 27.70
N GLN A 107 1.95 27.54 26.80
CA GLN A 107 3.41 27.64 26.98
C GLN A 107 3.87 28.96 27.62
N HIS A 108 2.95 29.90 27.84
CA HIS A 108 3.22 31.24 28.39
C HIS A 108 2.68 31.44 29.82
N HIS A 109 2.31 30.36 30.50
CA HIS A 109 1.98 30.32 31.93
C HIS A 109 2.89 29.33 32.63
#